data_AF-A0A2V8SYV6-F1
#
_entry.id   AF-A0A2V8SYV6-F1
#
_cell.length_a   1.000
_cell.length_b   1.000
_cell.length_c   1.000
_cell.angle_alpha   90.00
_cell.angle_beta   90.00
_cell.angle_gamma   90.00
#
_symmetry.space_group_name_H-M   'P 1'
#
loop_
_entity.id
_entity.type
_entity.pdbx_description
1 polymer ?
#
loop_
_entity_poly.entity_id
_entity_poly.type
_entity_poly.pdbx_seq_one_letter_code
_entity_poly.pdbx_strand_id
1 'polypeptide(L)'
;MTLVEAVVATGPIPPDSANQAEKKRYSEVLSSHLAKAVASGLRDIGFPNVKPDVDGVGEKTFQGGLGPKRVDVSYSDDQNGLLLAVSIKTINFPPFGKNLKNRFGDLLTESITLHLRFPYSVVCMLFAFPVRSNEDVTKGRKVSTFQRARKLFATVTGRLDYTQPGEKFEDVTLMLFEPHLGDDSIPKIELFDAATNKSLTESEFFQKLKEIYNVRNPHALIGEEDLEDLG
;
A
#
# COMPACT_ATOMS: atom_id res chain seq x y z
N MET A 1 13.67 6.51 -4.06
CA MET A 1 13.06 7.00 -2.81
C MET A 1 12.61 5.78 -2.03
N THR A 2 13.08 5.60 -0.80
CA THR A 2 12.66 4.51 0.11
C THR A 2 11.42 4.89 0.93
N LEU A 3 10.80 3.92 1.58
CA LEU A 3 9.67 4.15 2.49
C LEU A 3 10.05 5.02 3.69
N VAL A 4 11.26 4.88 4.23
CA VAL A 4 11.77 5.76 5.31
C VAL A 4 11.93 7.19 4.79
N GLU A 5 12.53 7.37 3.61
CA GLU A 5 12.68 8.68 2.99
C GLU A 5 11.32 9.34 2.74
N ALA A 6 10.28 8.57 2.40
CA ALA A 6 8.93 9.09 2.26
C ALA A 6 8.34 9.63 3.58
N VAL A 7 8.58 8.95 4.70
CA VAL A 7 8.18 9.43 6.04
C VAL A 7 8.93 10.72 6.39
N VAL A 8 10.25 10.78 6.15
CA VAL A 8 11.06 11.99 6.37
C VAL A 8 10.58 13.15 5.50
N ALA A 9 10.39 12.91 4.20
CA ALA A 9 9.96 13.93 3.25
C ALA A 9 8.57 14.51 3.54
N THR A 10 7.72 13.77 4.28
CA THR A 10 6.40 14.26 4.72
C THR A 10 6.53 15.42 5.70
N GLY A 11 7.64 15.49 6.44
CA GLY A 11 7.87 16.52 7.46
C GLY A 11 7.20 16.18 8.80
N PRO A 12 7.24 17.12 9.75
CA PRO A 12 6.79 16.88 11.12
C PRO A 12 5.29 16.58 11.18
N ILE A 13 4.92 15.56 11.96
CA ILE A 13 3.50 15.25 12.19
C ILE A 13 2.83 16.38 13.00
N PRO A 14 1.67 16.89 12.56
CA PRO A 14 0.90 17.86 13.33
C PRO A 14 0.51 17.34 14.72
N PRO A 15 0.37 18.22 15.73
CA PRO A 15 -0.12 17.83 17.04
C PRO A 15 -1.59 17.37 17.01
N ASP A 16 -2.02 16.62 18.03
CA ASP A 16 -3.41 16.17 18.15
C ASP A 16 -4.41 17.34 18.31
N SER A 17 -3.95 18.53 18.70
CA SER A 17 -4.75 19.76 18.75
C SER A 17 -4.89 20.45 17.40
N ALA A 18 -4.11 20.05 16.38
CA ALA A 18 -4.16 20.63 15.05
C ALA A 18 -5.56 20.48 14.43
N ASN A 19 -5.90 21.42 13.56
CA ASN A 19 -7.20 21.43 12.91
C ASN A 19 -7.32 20.27 11.91
N GLN A 20 -8.55 19.97 11.48
CA GLN A 20 -8.79 18.83 10.59
C GLN A 20 -8.15 19.00 9.21
N ALA A 21 -8.00 20.23 8.71
CA ALA A 21 -7.39 20.48 7.41
C ALA A 21 -5.89 20.16 7.43
N GLU A 22 -5.17 20.53 8.49
CA GLU A 22 -3.75 20.22 8.67
C GLU A 22 -3.51 18.71 8.76
N LYS A 23 -4.31 18.01 9.57
CA LYS A 23 -4.24 16.55 9.71
C LYS A 23 -4.55 15.82 8.41
N LYS A 24 -5.56 16.31 7.68
CA LYS A 24 -5.92 15.78 6.36
C LYS A 24 -4.76 15.98 5.39
N ARG A 25 -4.19 17.19 5.32
CA ARG A 25 -3.05 17.51 4.45
C ARG A 25 -1.85 16.61 4.75
N TYR A 26 -1.48 16.44 6.02
CA TYR A 26 -0.39 15.52 6.40
C TYR A 26 -0.65 14.10 5.88
N SER A 27 -1.89 13.61 6.03
CA SER A 27 -2.25 12.25 5.60
C SER A 27 -2.18 12.08 4.08
N GLU A 28 -2.59 13.10 3.32
CA GLU A 28 -2.52 13.12 1.85
C GLU A 28 -1.06 13.19 1.35
N VAL A 29 -0.24 14.03 1.97
CA VAL A 29 1.19 14.15 1.65
C VAL A 29 1.92 12.83 1.95
N LEU A 30 1.67 12.24 3.13
CA LEU A 30 2.29 10.96 3.48
C LEU A 30 1.92 9.86 2.49
N SER A 31 0.63 9.71 2.14
CA SER A 31 0.22 8.70 1.15
C SER A 31 0.85 8.94 -0.22
N SER A 32 1.00 10.20 -0.64
CA SER A 32 1.61 10.54 -1.92
C SER A 32 3.12 10.21 -1.94
N HIS A 33 3.85 10.51 -0.87
CA HIS A 33 5.27 10.15 -0.77
C HIS A 33 5.47 8.63 -0.69
N LEU A 34 4.61 7.92 0.05
CA LEU A 34 4.65 6.45 0.07
C LEU A 34 4.35 5.87 -1.33
N ALA A 35 3.42 6.44 -2.09
CA ALA A 35 3.17 6.02 -3.47
C ALA A 35 4.39 6.19 -4.37
N LYS A 36 5.11 7.31 -4.25
CA LYS A 36 6.36 7.53 -4.97
C LYS A 36 7.45 6.54 -4.57
N ALA A 37 7.58 6.23 -3.27
CA ALA A 37 8.54 5.25 -2.78
C ALA A 37 8.22 3.84 -3.30
N VAL A 38 6.96 3.41 -3.21
CA VAL A 38 6.53 2.10 -3.73
C VAL A 38 6.72 2.01 -5.25
N ALA A 39 6.35 3.05 -6.00
CA ALA A 39 6.58 3.08 -7.44
C ALA A 39 8.07 3.06 -7.81
N SER A 40 8.93 3.73 -7.03
CA SER A 40 10.39 3.68 -7.17
C SER A 40 10.89 2.26 -6.97
N GLY A 41 10.57 1.63 -5.84
CA GLY A 41 11.06 0.28 -5.54
C GLY A 41 10.56 -0.78 -6.53
N LEU A 42 9.34 -0.64 -7.06
CA LEU A 42 8.85 -1.52 -8.14
C LEU A 42 9.66 -1.34 -9.43
N ARG A 43 10.04 -0.10 -9.80
CA ARG A 43 10.93 0.14 -10.95
C ARG A 43 12.32 -0.44 -10.70
N ASP A 44 12.85 -0.30 -9.49
CA ASP A 44 14.17 -0.80 -9.12
C ASP A 44 14.29 -2.34 -9.23
N ILE A 45 13.17 -3.08 -9.14
CA ILE A 45 13.12 -4.55 -9.30
C ILE A 45 12.66 -4.99 -10.71
N GLY A 46 12.54 -4.06 -11.65
CA GLY A 46 12.34 -4.31 -13.08
C GLY A 46 10.96 -3.99 -13.65
N PHE A 47 9.99 -3.47 -12.88
CA PHE A 47 8.69 -3.09 -13.47
C PHE A 47 8.85 -1.84 -14.34
N PRO A 48 8.56 -1.90 -15.65
CA PRO A 48 8.68 -0.72 -16.49
C PRO A 48 7.51 0.23 -16.28
N ASN A 49 7.75 1.54 -16.40
CA ASN A 49 6.70 2.56 -16.48
C ASN A 49 5.67 2.57 -15.33
N VAL A 50 6.00 2.03 -14.15
CA VAL A 50 5.13 2.11 -12.96
C VAL A 50 4.85 3.57 -12.64
N LYS A 51 3.59 3.86 -12.30
CA LYS A 51 3.16 5.19 -11.87
C LYS A 51 2.83 5.22 -10.37
N PRO A 52 2.99 6.37 -9.68
CA PRO A 52 3.42 7.67 -10.20
C PRO A 52 4.89 7.70 -10.64
N ASP A 53 5.19 8.56 -11.61
CA ASP A 53 6.57 8.81 -12.05
C ASP A 53 7.38 9.61 -11.02
N VAL A 54 8.67 9.80 -11.27
CA VAL A 54 9.59 10.55 -10.38
C VAL A 54 9.05 11.96 -10.07
N ASP A 55 8.46 12.63 -11.06
CA ASP A 55 7.88 13.97 -10.91
C ASP A 55 6.51 13.97 -10.20
N GLY A 56 6.00 12.81 -9.77
CA GLY A 56 4.68 12.66 -9.16
C GLY A 56 3.51 12.76 -10.15
N VAL A 57 3.79 12.91 -11.44
CA VAL A 57 2.80 12.82 -12.50
C VAL A 57 2.43 11.35 -12.70
N GLY A 58 1.14 11.06 -12.79
CA GLY A 58 0.67 9.80 -13.34
C GLY A 58 -0.09 8.86 -12.40
N GLU A 59 -0.56 9.28 -11.22
CA GLU A 59 -1.67 8.55 -10.58
C GLU A 59 -2.79 8.39 -11.62
N LYS A 60 -3.03 7.15 -12.05
CA LYS A 60 -3.98 6.87 -13.13
C LYS A 60 -5.37 6.68 -12.55
N THR A 61 -6.34 7.34 -13.18
CA THR A 61 -7.76 7.02 -12.96
C THR A 61 -8.16 5.97 -13.98
N PHE A 62 -8.56 4.81 -13.48
CA PHE A 62 -9.10 3.73 -14.30
C PHE A 62 -10.62 3.73 -14.23
N GLN A 63 -11.28 3.33 -15.32
CA GLN A 63 -12.72 3.05 -15.27
C GLN A 63 -12.92 1.69 -14.61
N GLY A 64 -13.24 1.67 -13.32
CA GLY A 64 -13.52 0.44 -12.57
C GLY A 64 -14.95 -0.07 -12.79
N GLY A 65 -15.27 -1.24 -12.24
CA GLY A 65 -16.56 -1.91 -12.46
C GLY A 65 -17.77 -1.21 -11.84
N LEU A 66 -17.56 -0.44 -10.76
CA LEU A 66 -18.59 0.36 -10.09
C LEU A 66 -18.45 1.87 -10.35
N GLY A 67 -17.45 2.27 -11.14
CA GLY A 67 -17.16 3.67 -11.45
C GLY A 67 -15.65 3.96 -11.52
N PRO A 68 -15.28 5.20 -11.88
CA PRO A 68 -13.89 5.62 -11.95
C PRO A 68 -13.18 5.44 -10.61
N LYS A 69 -11.95 4.93 -10.65
CA LYS A 69 -11.11 4.75 -9.48
C LYS A 69 -9.69 5.23 -9.75
N ARG A 70 -9.22 6.13 -8.88
CA ARG A 70 -7.81 6.54 -8.82
C ARG A 70 -7.03 5.52 -8.00
N VAL A 71 -5.95 5.02 -8.57
CA VAL A 71 -5.05 4.03 -7.95
C VAL A 71 -3.77 4.74 -7.53
N ASP A 72 -3.31 4.48 -6.30
CA ASP A 72 -2.16 5.15 -5.72
C ASP A 72 -0.84 4.75 -6.42
N VAL A 73 -0.68 3.47 -6.76
CA VAL A 73 0.43 2.96 -7.60
C VAL A 73 -0.10 1.98 -8.64
N SER A 74 0.29 2.13 -9.90
CA SER A 74 -0.19 1.25 -10.98
C SER A 74 0.89 0.88 -11.98
N TYR A 75 0.87 -0.39 -12.39
CA TYR A 75 1.52 -0.90 -13.59
C TYR A 75 0.45 -1.42 -14.56
N SER A 76 0.52 -0.97 -15.79
CA SER A 76 -0.53 -1.16 -16.80
C SER A 76 0.06 -1.04 -18.20
N ASP A 77 -0.52 -1.72 -19.17
CA ASP A 77 -0.22 -1.54 -20.58
C ASP A 77 -1.51 -1.27 -21.39
N ASP A 78 -1.35 -0.94 -22.68
CA ASP A 78 -2.47 -0.60 -23.55
C ASP A 78 -3.30 -1.83 -23.98
N GLN A 79 -2.74 -3.03 -23.89
CA GLN A 79 -3.36 -4.27 -24.37
C GLN A 79 -4.24 -4.93 -23.29
N ASN A 80 -3.74 -4.98 -22.06
CA ASN A 80 -4.29 -5.70 -20.92
C ASN A 80 -4.93 -4.74 -19.89
N GLY A 81 -4.65 -3.44 -19.98
CA GLY A 81 -5.12 -2.47 -19.01
C GLY A 81 -4.35 -2.56 -17.70
N LEU A 82 -5.05 -2.55 -16.57
CA LEU A 82 -4.41 -2.62 -15.25
C LEU A 82 -3.89 -4.03 -14.97
N LEU A 83 -2.58 -4.15 -14.74
CA LEU A 83 -1.92 -5.43 -14.44
C LEU A 83 -1.54 -5.55 -12.96
N LEU A 84 -1.05 -4.48 -12.35
CA LEU A 84 -0.78 -4.39 -10.91
C LEU A 84 -1.24 -3.05 -10.36
N ALA A 85 -1.90 -3.08 -9.21
CA ALA A 85 -2.24 -1.92 -8.41
C ALA A 85 -1.73 -2.12 -6.98
N VAL A 86 -1.15 -1.07 -6.38
CA VAL A 86 -0.92 -1.02 -4.94
C VAL A 86 -1.72 0.14 -4.35
N SER A 87 -2.73 -0.20 -3.57
CA SER A 87 -3.52 0.77 -2.80
C SER A 87 -2.73 1.20 -1.57
N ILE A 88 -2.65 2.49 -1.31
CA ILE A 88 -1.94 3.05 -0.15
C ILE A 88 -2.95 3.78 0.71
N LYS A 89 -3.00 3.43 2.00
CA LYS A 89 -3.85 4.11 2.98
C LYS A 89 -3.09 4.35 4.26
N THR A 90 -3.43 5.45 4.92
CA THR A 90 -2.80 5.86 6.18
C THR A 90 -3.87 6.20 7.23
N ILE A 91 -3.56 5.94 8.50
CA ILE A 91 -4.29 6.51 9.64
C ILE A 91 -3.28 7.13 10.58
N ASN A 92 -3.18 8.45 10.59
CA ASN A 92 -2.11 9.16 11.32
C ASN A 92 -2.56 9.72 12.67
N PHE A 93 -3.88 9.85 12.89
CA PHE A 93 -4.43 10.54 14.06
C PHE A 93 -5.54 9.75 14.76
N PRO A 94 -5.68 9.90 16.09
CA PRO A 94 -6.80 9.33 16.84
C PRO A 94 -8.14 10.00 16.45
N PRO A 95 -9.29 9.31 16.65
CA PRO A 95 -9.42 7.95 17.19
C PRO A 95 -9.13 6.87 16.12
N PHE A 96 -8.01 6.15 16.28
CA PHE A 96 -7.51 5.19 15.31
C PHE A 96 -8.53 4.09 14.99
N GLY A 97 -9.22 3.58 16.03
CA GLY A 97 -10.16 2.48 15.86
C GLY A 97 -11.39 2.80 15.01
N LYS A 98 -11.92 4.04 15.09
CA LYS A 98 -13.02 4.51 14.22
C LYS A 98 -12.53 4.66 12.79
N ASN A 99 -11.36 5.27 12.63
CA ASN A 99 -10.74 5.49 11.32
C ASN A 99 -10.46 4.16 10.60
N LEU A 100 -10.02 3.12 11.33
CA LEU A 100 -9.80 1.78 10.79
C LEU A 100 -11.09 1.18 10.21
N LYS A 101 -12.23 1.30 10.90
CA LYS A 101 -13.50 0.77 10.40
C LYS A 101 -13.91 1.43 9.08
N ASN A 102 -13.77 2.74 8.99
CA ASN A 102 -14.10 3.48 7.77
C ASN A 102 -13.17 3.08 6.61
N ARG A 103 -11.86 3.08 6.87
CA ARG A 103 -10.86 2.75 5.83
C ARG A 103 -10.96 1.32 5.35
N PHE A 104 -11.30 0.38 6.21
CA PHE A 104 -11.54 -1.00 5.81
C PHE A 104 -12.64 -1.10 4.75
N GLY A 105 -13.80 -0.46 4.97
CA GLY A 105 -14.89 -0.46 3.99
C GLY A 105 -14.52 0.21 2.66
N ASP A 106 -13.81 1.35 2.72
CA ASP A 106 -13.30 2.05 1.54
C ASP A 106 -12.41 1.13 0.68
N LEU A 107 -11.53 0.37 1.34
CA LEU A 107 -10.57 -0.53 0.71
C LEU A 107 -11.23 -1.75 0.07
N LEU A 108 -12.23 -2.37 0.73
CA LEU A 108 -12.97 -3.47 0.11
C LEU A 108 -13.69 -3.01 -1.15
N THR A 109 -14.30 -1.82 -1.10
CA THR A 109 -14.98 -1.22 -2.26
C THR A 109 -13.99 -0.95 -3.39
N GLU A 110 -12.80 -0.48 -3.07
CA GLU A 110 -11.70 -0.28 -4.01
C GLU A 110 -11.27 -1.59 -4.69
N SER A 111 -11.01 -2.65 -3.92
CA SER A 111 -10.66 -3.97 -4.47
C SER A 111 -11.76 -4.53 -5.37
N ILE A 112 -13.02 -4.49 -4.92
CA ILE A 112 -14.18 -4.92 -5.72
C ILE A 112 -14.24 -4.14 -7.04
N THR A 113 -14.09 -2.81 -6.97
CA THR A 113 -14.18 -1.94 -8.15
C THR A 113 -13.11 -2.27 -9.18
N LEU A 114 -11.88 -2.53 -8.75
CA LEU A 114 -10.79 -2.90 -9.65
C LEU A 114 -11.00 -4.31 -10.22
N HIS A 115 -11.26 -5.32 -9.38
CA HIS A 115 -11.44 -6.71 -9.84
C HIS A 115 -12.65 -6.91 -10.74
N LEU A 116 -13.74 -6.15 -10.56
CA LEU A 116 -14.89 -6.24 -11.46
C LEU A 116 -14.54 -5.80 -12.89
N ARG A 117 -13.61 -4.85 -13.06
CA ARG A 117 -13.16 -4.42 -14.40
C ARG A 117 -11.98 -5.24 -14.90
N PHE A 118 -11.00 -5.46 -14.04
CA PHE A 118 -9.73 -6.10 -14.33
C PHE A 118 -9.61 -7.37 -13.48
N PRO A 119 -10.36 -8.45 -13.81
CA PRO A 119 -10.44 -9.66 -12.99
C PRO A 119 -9.09 -10.37 -12.82
N TYR A 120 -8.15 -10.12 -13.73
CA TYR A 120 -6.81 -10.69 -13.72
C TYR A 120 -5.73 -9.76 -13.13
N SER A 121 -6.06 -8.49 -12.82
CA SER A 121 -5.09 -7.60 -12.20
C SER A 121 -4.69 -8.10 -10.82
N VAL A 122 -3.44 -7.86 -10.44
CA VAL A 122 -2.97 -8.02 -9.06
C VAL A 122 -3.28 -6.74 -8.30
N VAL A 123 -4.07 -6.82 -7.23
CA VAL A 123 -4.43 -5.69 -6.38
C VAL A 123 -3.89 -5.94 -4.97
N CYS A 124 -2.81 -5.24 -4.64
CA CYS A 124 -2.17 -5.30 -3.33
C CYS A 124 -2.45 -4.03 -2.51
N MET A 125 -2.15 -4.08 -1.22
CA MET A 125 -2.30 -2.93 -0.32
C MET A 125 -1.10 -2.73 0.60
N LEU A 126 -0.67 -1.48 0.75
CA LEU A 126 0.15 -0.99 1.85
C LEU A 126 -0.70 -0.11 2.78
N PHE A 127 -0.83 -0.50 4.05
CA PHE A 127 -1.54 0.30 5.05
C PHE A 127 -0.61 0.78 6.15
N ALA A 128 -0.37 2.09 6.21
CA ALA A 128 0.54 2.71 7.17
C ALA A 128 -0.16 3.22 8.44
N PHE A 129 0.50 3.01 9.56
CA PHE A 129 0.08 3.41 10.89
C PHE A 129 1.25 4.00 11.69
N PRO A 130 1.06 5.07 12.48
CA PRO A 130 2.10 5.52 13.39
C PRO A 130 2.24 4.54 14.56
N VAL A 131 3.43 4.47 15.17
CA VAL A 131 3.72 3.64 16.36
C VAL A 131 2.67 3.79 17.48
N ARG A 132 2.17 5.01 17.67
CA ARG A 132 1.11 5.34 18.64
C ARG A 132 -0.16 4.50 18.49
N SER A 133 -0.48 4.03 17.29
CA SER A 133 -1.64 3.16 17.02
C SER A 133 -1.45 1.72 17.51
N ASN A 134 -0.21 1.31 17.78
CA ASN A 134 0.13 0.03 18.40
C ASN A 134 0.19 0.12 19.93
N GLU A 135 0.24 1.35 20.47
CA GLU A 135 0.30 1.63 21.91
C GLU A 135 -1.05 2.05 22.48
N ASP A 136 -2.07 2.24 21.64
CA ASP A 136 -3.35 2.85 22.00
C ASP A 136 -4.28 1.95 22.84
N VAL A 137 -3.75 1.08 23.68
CA VAL A 137 -4.52 0.23 24.59
C VAL A 137 -5.12 1.00 25.76
N THR A 138 -6.26 0.54 26.27
CA THR A 138 -6.93 1.11 27.45
C THR A 138 -7.38 -0.02 28.40
N LYS A 139 -7.91 0.33 29.58
CA LYS A 139 -8.54 -0.67 30.47
C LYS A 139 -9.64 -1.47 29.75
N GLY A 140 -10.45 -0.81 28.92
CA GLY A 140 -11.53 -1.43 28.14
C GLY A 140 -11.12 -2.00 26.78
N ARG A 141 -9.88 -1.75 26.32
CA ARG A 141 -9.37 -2.24 25.03
C ARG A 141 -7.94 -2.74 25.19
N LYS A 142 -7.80 -4.06 25.31
CA LYS A 142 -6.50 -4.74 25.52
C LYS A 142 -5.70 -4.99 24.24
N VAL A 143 -6.32 -4.81 23.07
CA VAL A 143 -5.67 -4.99 21.77
C VAL A 143 -5.55 -3.63 21.09
N SER A 144 -4.34 -3.28 20.67
CA SER A 144 -4.07 -2.03 19.97
C SER A 144 -4.78 -1.97 18.63
N THR A 145 -4.93 -0.76 18.07
CA THR A 145 -5.58 -0.60 16.77
C THR A 145 -4.76 -1.27 15.68
N PHE A 146 -3.44 -1.17 15.73
CA PHE A 146 -2.56 -1.86 14.79
C PHE A 146 -2.75 -3.38 14.81
N GLN A 147 -2.73 -4.00 16.00
CA GLN A 147 -2.96 -5.46 16.12
C GLN A 147 -4.36 -5.87 15.68
N ARG A 148 -5.37 -5.00 15.88
CA ARG A 148 -6.72 -5.23 15.34
C ARG A 148 -6.74 -5.12 13.82
N ALA A 149 -6.05 -4.13 13.24
CA ALA A 149 -5.93 -3.96 11.80
C ALA A 149 -5.33 -5.20 11.16
N ARG A 150 -4.24 -5.75 11.72
CA ARG A 150 -3.63 -6.99 11.24
C ARG A 150 -4.61 -8.14 11.17
N LYS A 151 -5.30 -8.44 12.27
CA LYS A 151 -6.30 -9.52 12.33
C LYS A 151 -7.44 -9.30 11.34
N LEU A 152 -7.85 -8.06 11.14
CA LEU A 152 -8.92 -7.71 10.22
C LEU A 152 -8.46 -7.86 8.76
N PHE A 153 -7.29 -7.35 8.41
CA PHE A 153 -6.77 -7.45 7.04
C PHE A 153 -6.34 -8.86 6.65
N ALA A 154 -5.97 -9.70 7.62
CA ALA A 154 -5.75 -11.13 7.41
C ALA A 154 -6.98 -11.84 6.81
N THR A 155 -8.20 -11.32 6.99
CA THR A 155 -9.43 -11.94 6.44
C THR A 155 -9.67 -11.60 4.97
N VAL A 156 -8.99 -10.59 4.44
CA VAL A 156 -9.21 -10.06 3.08
C VAL A 156 -7.93 -10.04 2.24
N THR A 157 -6.90 -10.78 2.64
CA THR A 157 -5.67 -10.98 1.86
C THR A 157 -5.60 -12.41 1.31
N GLY A 158 -4.66 -12.67 0.40
CA GLY A 158 -4.43 -14.00 -0.18
C GLY A 158 -5.41 -14.39 -1.27
N ARG A 159 -5.88 -13.42 -2.07
CA ARG A 159 -6.61 -13.70 -3.31
C ARG A 159 -5.68 -14.44 -4.27
N LEU A 160 -6.08 -15.65 -4.71
CA LEU A 160 -5.25 -16.48 -5.60
C LEU A 160 -5.66 -16.34 -7.07
N ASP A 161 -6.95 -16.16 -7.32
CA ASP A 161 -7.49 -16.08 -8.67
C ASP A 161 -8.77 -15.26 -8.79
N TYR A 162 -9.20 -15.08 -10.04
CA TYR A 162 -10.33 -14.22 -10.39
C TYR A 162 -11.68 -14.72 -9.89
N THR A 163 -11.81 -16.03 -9.58
CA THR A 163 -13.05 -16.65 -9.11
C THR A 163 -13.28 -16.46 -7.61
N GLN A 164 -12.25 -16.03 -6.88
CA GLN A 164 -12.35 -15.73 -5.46
C GLN A 164 -13.14 -14.42 -5.21
N PRO A 165 -13.54 -14.12 -3.96
CA PRO A 165 -14.28 -12.90 -3.66
C PRO A 165 -13.52 -11.62 -4.00
N GLY A 166 -14.15 -10.72 -4.77
CA GLY A 166 -13.54 -9.53 -5.37
C GLY A 166 -13.05 -8.49 -4.35
N GLU A 167 -13.52 -8.56 -3.11
CA GLU A 167 -13.07 -7.73 -2.00
C GLU A 167 -11.71 -8.14 -1.42
N LYS A 168 -11.23 -9.35 -1.72
CA LYS A 168 -9.90 -9.79 -1.29
C LYS A 168 -8.82 -9.11 -2.13
N PHE A 169 -7.68 -8.84 -1.50
CA PHE A 169 -6.44 -8.44 -2.12
C PHE A 169 -5.54 -9.65 -2.32
N GLU A 170 -4.67 -9.61 -3.32
CA GLU A 170 -3.62 -10.61 -3.51
C GLU A 170 -2.60 -10.55 -2.36
N ASP A 171 -2.25 -9.34 -1.92
CA ASP A 171 -1.46 -9.11 -0.71
C ASP A 171 -1.92 -7.90 0.10
N VAL A 172 -1.72 -8.00 1.42
CA VAL A 172 -1.83 -6.88 2.34
C VAL A 172 -0.58 -6.83 3.21
N THR A 173 0.15 -5.72 3.09
CA THR A 173 1.26 -5.37 3.96
C THR A 173 0.88 -4.19 4.85
N LEU A 174 1.14 -4.31 6.15
CA LEU A 174 0.98 -3.24 7.13
C LEU A 174 2.33 -2.60 7.43
N MET A 175 2.37 -1.28 7.46
CA MET A 175 3.55 -0.52 7.89
C MET A 175 3.29 0.13 9.24
N LEU A 176 4.19 -0.08 10.19
CA LEU A 176 4.29 0.73 11.41
C LEU A 176 5.42 1.74 11.21
N PHE A 177 5.20 3.02 11.50
CA PHE A 177 6.23 4.06 11.35
C PHE A 177 6.33 4.98 12.57
N GLU A 178 7.55 5.38 12.92
CA GLU A 178 7.79 6.51 13.80
C GLU A 178 7.53 7.80 13.01
N PRO A 179 6.66 8.71 13.48
CA PRO A 179 6.47 9.99 12.79
C PRO A 179 7.75 10.82 12.87
N HIS A 180 8.10 11.50 11.77
CA HIS A 180 9.16 12.49 11.83
C HIS A 180 8.74 13.66 12.72
N LEU A 181 9.66 14.14 13.56
CA LEU A 181 9.40 15.20 14.55
C LEU A 181 9.99 16.55 14.16
N GLY A 182 10.70 16.63 13.02
CA GLY A 182 11.38 17.85 12.56
C GLY A 182 12.78 18.03 13.14
N ASP A 183 13.34 16.99 13.75
CA ASP A 183 14.73 16.91 14.19
C ASP A 183 15.56 16.08 13.19
N ASP A 184 16.87 15.91 13.45
CA ASP A 184 17.76 15.13 12.58
C ASP A 184 17.60 13.59 12.76
N SER A 185 16.59 13.14 13.51
CA SER A 185 16.38 11.71 13.73
C SER A 185 15.80 11.04 12.48
N ILE A 186 16.35 9.87 12.15
CA ILE A 186 15.83 9.02 11.08
C ILE A 186 14.72 8.16 11.68
N PRO A 187 13.45 8.34 11.25
CA PRO A 187 12.34 7.56 11.79
C PRO A 187 12.46 6.09 11.36
N LYS A 188 12.07 5.18 12.25
CA LYS A 188 12.02 3.75 11.94
C LYS A 188 10.71 3.39 11.28
N ILE A 189 10.77 2.40 10.39
CA ILE A 189 9.61 1.70 9.85
C ILE A 189 9.75 0.20 10.07
N GLU A 190 8.61 -0.48 10.19
CA GLU A 190 8.50 -1.93 10.22
C GLU A 190 7.37 -2.36 9.29
N LEU A 191 7.61 -3.36 8.44
CA LEU A 191 6.60 -3.92 7.55
C LEU A 191 6.17 -5.29 8.04
N PHE A 192 4.88 -5.59 7.93
CA PHE A 192 4.29 -6.85 8.37
C PHE A 192 3.34 -7.38 7.32
N ASP A 193 3.56 -8.64 6.94
CA ASP A 193 2.58 -9.41 6.19
C ASP A 193 1.32 -9.63 7.04
N ALA A 194 0.15 -9.21 6.56
CA ALA A 194 -1.08 -9.30 7.34
C ALA A 194 -1.53 -10.74 7.60
N ALA A 195 -1.30 -11.66 6.66
CA ALA A 195 -1.72 -13.06 6.77
C ALA A 195 -0.89 -13.82 7.81
N THR A 196 0.42 -13.64 7.76
CA THR A 196 1.40 -14.45 8.50
C THR A 196 1.97 -13.74 9.72
N ASN A 197 1.82 -12.41 9.82
CA ASN A 197 2.51 -11.56 10.80
C ASN A 197 4.04 -11.58 10.69
N LYS A 198 4.60 -12.08 9.58
CA LYS A 198 6.04 -12.06 9.38
C LYS A 198 6.47 -10.61 9.18
N SER A 199 7.53 -10.19 9.88
CA SER A 199 8.21 -8.93 9.59
C SER A 199 8.93 -9.04 8.24
N LEU A 200 8.85 -7.98 7.45
CA LEU A 200 9.46 -7.89 6.13
C LEU A 200 10.46 -6.74 6.11
N THR A 201 11.60 -6.96 5.48
CA THR A 201 12.41 -5.87 4.95
C THR A 201 11.70 -5.21 3.76
N GLU A 202 12.10 -3.99 3.42
CA GLU A 202 11.58 -3.29 2.24
C GLU A 202 11.88 -4.07 0.94
N SER A 203 13.06 -4.71 0.85
CA SER A 203 13.39 -5.59 -0.28
C SER A 203 12.47 -6.82 -0.35
N GLU A 204 12.22 -7.50 0.77
CA GLU A 204 11.28 -8.64 0.81
C GLU A 204 9.85 -8.23 0.42
N PHE A 205 9.41 -7.04 0.83
CA PHE A 205 8.11 -6.50 0.43
C PHE A 205 8.02 -6.35 -1.10
N PHE A 206 9.02 -5.74 -1.73
CA PHE A 206 9.06 -5.55 -3.17
C PHE A 206 9.17 -6.86 -3.96
N GLN A 207 10.06 -7.77 -3.53
CA GLN A 207 10.18 -9.09 -4.15
C GLN A 207 8.88 -9.88 -4.07
N LYS A 208 8.18 -9.81 -2.92
CA LYS A 208 6.88 -10.47 -2.78
C LYS A 208 5.84 -9.96 -3.77
N LEU A 209 5.76 -8.64 -3.99
CA LEU A 209 4.86 -8.06 -4.98
C LEU A 209 5.19 -8.56 -6.41
N LYS A 210 6.47 -8.63 -6.75
CA LYS A 210 6.96 -9.17 -8.02
C LYS A 210 6.60 -10.63 -8.21
N GLU A 211 6.83 -11.46 -7.19
CA GLU A 211 6.50 -12.90 -7.23
C GLU A 211 5.02 -13.13 -7.46
N ILE A 212 4.15 -12.43 -6.72
CA ILE A 212 2.69 -12.50 -6.90
C ILE A 212 2.31 -12.08 -8.32
N TYR A 213 2.86 -10.97 -8.79
CA TYR A 213 2.62 -10.50 -10.15
C TYR A 213 3.03 -11.54 -11.20
N ASN A 214 4.24 -12.11 -11.10
CA ASN A 214 4.78 -13.06 -12.07
C ASN A 214 3.95 -14.37 -12.09
N VAL A 215 3.52 -14.85 -10.92
CA VAL A 215 2.62 -16.01 -10.82
C VAL A 215 1.29 -15.76 -11.53
N ARG A 216 0.78 -14.53 -11.45
CA ARG A 216 -0.51 -14.13 -12.06
C ARG A 216 -0.39 -13.79 -13.54
N ASN A 217 0.81 -13.40 -13.98
CA ASN A 217 1.09 -12.93 -15.35
C ASN A 217 2.29 -13.68 -15.96
N PRO A 218 2.21 -15.02 -16.13
CA PRO A 218 3.33 -15.83 -16.63
C PRO A 218 3.73 -15.53 -18.09
N HIS A 219 2.96 -14.71 -18.78
CA HIS A 219 3.20 -14.29 -20.17
C HIS A 219 3.88 -12.91 -20.27
N ALA A 220 4.06 -12.22 -19.15
CA ALA A 220 4.61 -10.87 -19.08
C ALA A 220 5.47 -10.72 -17.82
N LEU A 221 6.44 -11.64 -17.66
CA LEU A 221 7.28 -11.76 -16.49
C LEU A 221 8.19 -10.54 -16.31
N ILE A 222 8.37 -10.11 -15.07
CA ILE A 222 9.31 -9.05 -14.72
C ILE A 222 10.66 -9.68 -14.35
N GLY A 223 11.73 -9.19 -14.97
CA GLY A 223 13.13 -9.54 -14.64
C GLY A 223 13.68 -10.82 -15.26
N GLU A 224 13.21 -11.21 -16.44
CA GLU A 224 13.77 -12.33 -17.23
C GLU A 224 14.71 -11.89 -18.37
N GLU A 225 15.03 -10.59 -18.50
CA GLU A 225 15.80 -10.06 -19.65
C GLU A 225 17.27 -10.55 -19.76
N ASP A 226 17.77 -11.41 -18.86
CA ASP A 226 19.17 -11.87 -18.87
C ASP A 226 19.41 -13.24 -19.54
N LEU A 227 18.41 -13.88 -20.17
CA LEU A 227 18.57 -15.22 -20.76
C LEU A 227 18.67 -15.28 -22.29
N GLU A 228 18.38 -14.19 -23.01
CA GLU A 228 18.43 -14.19 -24.50
C GLU A 228 19.78 -13.70 -25.09
N ASP A 229 20.67 -13.12 -24.29
CA ASP A 229 21.99 -12.63 -24.73
C ASP A 229 23.15 -13.66 -24.58
N LEU A 230 22.81 -14.94 -24.33
CA LEU A 230 23.78 -16.05 -24.23
C LEU A 230 23.60 -17.12 -25.34
N GLY A 231 22.88 -16.80 -26.41
CA GLY A 231 22.67 -17.66 -27.58
C GLY A 231 23.64 -17.40 -28.74
#